data_AF-A0A659UJZ6-F1
#
_entry.id   AF-A0A659UJZ6-F1
#
_cell.length_a   1.000
_cell.length_b   1.000
_cell.length_c   1.000
_cell.angle_alpha   90.00
_cell.angle_beta   90.00
_cell.angle_gamma   90.00
#
_symmetry.space_group_name_H-M   'P 1'
#
loop_
_entity.id
_entity.type
_entity.pdbx_description
1 polymer ?
#
loop_
_entity_poly.entity_id
_entity_poly.type
_entity_poly.pdbx_seq_one_letter_code
_entity_poly.pdbx_strand_id
1 'polypeptide(L)'
;VQGYSHVPGLYAPEHLAGWKKVTDAVHAEGGKIVVQLWHVGRISHTSLQPGGGKPVAPSAIRAKSKTFLVGADGSGSFAETSEPRALEEGEIQGIAQDFRRAAKAAIEVA
;
A
#
# COMPACT_ATOMS: atom_id res chain seq x y z
N VAL A 1 -1.99 0.52 4.53
CA VAL A 1 -0.68 1.07 4.96
C VAL A 1 0.20 1.32 3.74
N GLN A 2 1.07 2.33 3.76
CA GLN A 2 1.96 2.65 2.65
C GLN A 2 3.41 2.27 2.98
N GLY A 3 4.13 1.72 2.00
CA GLY A 3 5.56 1.42 2.12
C GLY A 3 6.45 2.47 1.52
N TYR A 4 5.96 3.17 0.49
CA TYR A 4 6.69 4.16 -0.30
C TYR A 4 5.74 5.33 -0.57
N SER A 5 6.29 6.54 -0.65
CA SER A 5 5.51 7.74 -0.97
C SER A 5 5.00 7.70 -2.41
N HIS A 6 3.82 8.31 -2.66
CA HIS A 6 3.19 8.45 -3.98
C HIS A 6 2.80 7.13 -4.68
N VAL A 7 2.64 6.04 -3.92
CA VAL A 7 2.10 4.77 -4.46
C VAL A 7 0.57 4.83 -4.45
N PRO A 8 -0.10 4.48 -5.57
CA PRO A 8 -1.56 4.51 -5.66
C PRO A 8 -2.20 3.50 -4.71
N GLY A 9 -3.28 3.91 -4.05
CA GLY A 9 -4.14 3.01 -3.27
C GLY A 9 -5.22 2.35 -4.12
N LEU A 10 -5.99 1.45 -3.49
CA LEU A 10 -7.16 0.78 -4.08
C LEU A 10 -8.28 0.61 -3.03
N TYR A 11 -8.41 1.58 -2.14
CA TYR A 11 -9.28 1.48 -0.95
C TYR A 11 -10.12 2.73 -0.68
N ALA A 12 -9.84 3.85 -1.34
CA ALA A 12 -10.59 5.10 -1.19
C ALA A 12 -11.36 5.38 -2.48
N PRO A 13 -12.55 6.04 -2.42
CA PRO A 13 -13.35 6.33 -3.61
C PRO A 13 -12.58 7.06 -4.72
N GLU A 14 -11.72 8.01 -4.34
CA GLU A 14 -10.91 8.80 -5.27
C GLU A 14 -9.87 7.93 -5.97
N HIS A 15 -9.29 6.98 -5.25
CA HIS A 15 -8.37 5.99 -5.83
C HIS A 15 -9.08 5.14 -6.87
N LEU A 16 -10.29 4.63 -6.55
CA LEU A 16 -11.05 3.77 -7.46
C LEU A 16 -11.47 4.52 -8.73
N ALA A 17 -11.94 5.76 -8.59
CA ALA A 17 -12.26 6.62 -9.72
C ALA A 17 -11.04 6.91 -10.62
N GLY A 18 -9.85 7.05 -10.01
CA GLY A 18 -8.59 7.17 -10.73
C GLY A 18 -8.25 5.91 -11.53
N TRP A 19 -8.34 4.74 -10.90
CA TRP A 19 -8.08 3.45 -11.55
C TRP A 19 -9.03 3.17 -12.71
N LYS A 20 -10.32 3.49 -12.56
CA LYS A 20 -11.30 3.30 -13.63
C LYS A 20 -10.95 4.04 -14.91
N LYS A 21 -10.40 5.25 -14.80
CA LYS A 21 -9.93 6.00 -15.99
C LYS A 21 -8.77 5.28 -16.68
N VAL A 22 -7.87 4.68 -15.91
CA VAL A 22 -6.71 3.96 -16.43
C VAL A 22 -7.13 2.67 -17.14
N THR A 23 -7.97 1.85 -16.50
CA THR A 23 -8.44 0.59 -17.10
C THR A 23 -9.31 0.83 -18.32
N ASP A 24 -10.18 1.85 -18.30
CA ASP A 24 -11.00 2.24 -19.45
C ASP A 24 -10.13 2.62 -20.64
N ALA A 25 -9.07 3.41 -20.41
CA ALA A 25 -8.12 3.76 -21.45
C ALA A 25 -7.39 2.53 -22.02
N VAL A 26 -6.93 1.61 -21.16
CA VAL A 26 -6.29 0.36 -21.62
C VAL A 26 -7.26 -0.51 -22.43
N HIS A 27 -8.51 -0.63 -21.98
CA HIS A 27 -9.53 -1.44 -22.66
C HIS A 27 -10.02 -0.81 -23.96
N ALA A 28 -10.06 0.53 -24.07
CA ALA A 28 -10.40 1.23 -25.30
C ALA A 28 -9.42 0.89 -26.44
N GLU A 29 -8.15 0.63 -26.10
CA GLU A 29 -7.10 0.19 -27.03
C GLU A 29 -7.02 -1.34 -27.18
N GLY A 30 -8.01 -2.09 -26.67
CA GLY A 30 -8.09 -3.55 -26.75
C GLY A 30 -7.13 -4.30 -25.82
N GLY A 31 -6.45 -3.59 -24.91
CA GLY A 31 -5.51 -4.17 -23.96
C GLY A 31 -6.18 -4.96 -22.83
N LYS A 32 -5.35 -5.54 -21.96
CA LYS A 32 -5.75 -6.18 -20.70
C LYS A 32 -4.80 -5.73 -19.59
N ILE A 33 -5.34 -5.45 -18.41
CA ILE A 33 -4.58 -5.02 -17.25
C ILE A 33 -5.05 -5.78 -16.02
N VAL A 34 -4.10 -6.06 -15.12
CA VAL A 34 -4.36 -6.66 -13.81
C VAL A 34 -3.71 -5.80 -12.73
N VAL A 35 -4.33 -5.72 -11.56
CA VAL A 35 -3.77 -4.98 -10.42
C VAL A 35 -2.96 -5.91 -9.53
N GLN A 36 -1.74 -5.49 -9.20
CA GLN A 36 -0.95 -6.12 -8.16
C GLN A 36 -1.38 -5.55 -6.80
N LEU A 37 -2.08 -6.35 -5.99
CA LEU A 37 -2.41 -5.97 -4.61
C LEU A 37 -1.17 -6.08 -3.73
N TRP A 38 -0.95 -5.08 -2.87
CA TRP A 38 0.28 -5.00 -2.10
C TRP A 38 0.08 -4.56 -0.66
N HIS A 39 0.73 -5.27 0.24
CA HIS A 39 0.95 -4.88 1.63
C HIS A 39 2.43 -5.06 1.96
N VAL A 40 3.11 -3.97 2.29
CA VAL A 40 4.59 -3.93 2.39
C VAL A 40 5.16 -4.53 3.68
N GLY A 41 4.32 -4.66 4.71
CA GLY A 41 4.73 -5.12 6.03
C GLY A 41 5.88 -4.28 6.62
N ARG A 42 6.97 -4.94 7.01
CA ARG A 42 8.16 -4.28 7.58
C ARG A 42 8.97 -3.41 6.62
N ILE A 43 8.71 -3.45 5.31
CA ILE A 43 9.38 -2.58 4.34
C ILE A 43 8.61 -1.25 4.26
N SER A 44 8.66 -0.49 5.36
CA SER A 44 7.97 0.79 5.50
C SER A 44 8.68 1.65 6.55
N HIS A 45 8.19 2.87 6.75
CA HIS A 45 8.66 3.84 7.72
C HIS A 45 7.49 4.37 8.56
N THR A 46 7.72 4.73 9.82
CA THR A 46 6.67 5.25 10.73
C THR A 46 5.98 6.49 10.16
N SER A 47 6.69 7.35 9.44
CA SER A 47 6.11 8.54 8.80
C SER A 47 5.11 8.23 7.68
N LEU A 48 5.10 7.00 7.15
CA LEU A 48 4.14 6.54 6.14
C LEU A 48 2.96 5.78 6.75
N GLN A 49 3.00 5.52 8.05
CA GLN A 49 1.94 4.81 8.75
C GLN A 49 0.88 5.80 9.25
N PRO A 50 -0.40 5.43 9.21
CA PRO A 50 -1.46 6.23 9.83
C PRO A 50 -1.12 6.55 11.28
N GLY A 51 -1.20 7.83 11.65
CA GLY A 51 -0.89 8.30 13.02
C GLY A 51 0.57 8.10 13.47
N GLY A 52 1.50 7.85 12.56
CA GLY A 52 2.92 7.65 12.90
C GLY A 52 3.23 6.30 13.56
N GLY A 53 2.31 5.33 13.47
CA GLY A 53 2.47 4.01 14.10
C GLY A 53 3.64 3.20 13.57
N LYS A 54 4.02 2.14 14.30
CA LYS A 54 5.01 1.16 13.80
C LYS A 54 4.43 0.37 12.61
N PRO A 55 5.21 0.12 11.54
CA PRO A 55 4.83 -0.87 10.53
C PRO A 55 4.52 -2.23 11.17
N VAL A 56 3.73 -3.05 10.48
CA VAL A 56 3.36 -4.39 10.97
C VAL A 56 4.10 -5.48 10.22
N ALA A 57 4.41 -6.59 10.89
CA ALA A 57 5.05 -7.76 10.29
C ALA A 57 4.71 -9.04 11.05
N PRO A 58 5.01 -10.23 10.52
CA PRO A 58 4.83 -11.49 11.25
C PRO A 58 5.68 -11.56 12.53
N SER A 59 6.79 -10.83 12.60
CA SER A 59 7.66 -10.74 13.78
C SER A 59 8.27 -9.34 13.86
N ALA A 60 8.61 -8.91 15.08
CA ALA A 60 9.27 -7.63 15.35
C ALA A 60 10.76 -7.64 14.95
N ILE A 61 11.05 -7.92 13.67
CA ILE A 61 12.40 -7.99 13.11
C ILE A 61 12.55 -6.92 12.06
N ARG A 62 13.32 -5.88 12.39
CA ARG A 62 13.64 -4.77 11.49
C ARG A 62 14.32 -5.29 10.22
N ALA A 63 13.84 -4.85 9.07
CA ALA A 63 14.51 -5.12 7.81
C ALA A 63 15.77 -4.27 7.67
N LYS A 64 16.85 -4.85 7.14
CA LYS A 64 18.04 -4.10 6.70
C LYS A 64 17.84 -3.61 5.27
N SER A 65 16.88 -2.70 5.10
CA SER A 65 16.49 -2.17 3.79
C SER A 65 16.22 -0.66 3.87
N LYS A 66 16.00 -0.04 2.72
CA LYS A 66 15.60 1.36 2.58
C LYS A 66 14.22 1.46 1.94
N THR A 67 13.51 2.52 2.29
CA THR A 67 12.29 2.95 1.61
C THR A 67 12.40 4.41 1.16
N PHE A 68 11.52 4.84 0.25
CA PHE A 68 11.49 6.18 -0.31
C PHE A 68 10.45 7.07 0.37
N LEU A 69 10.90 8.20 0.88
CA LEU A 69 10.09 9.22 1.54
C LEU A 69 10.11 10.51 0.70
N VAL A 70 8.99 11.23 0.72
CA VAL A 70 8.89 12.58 0.15
C VAL A 70 8.67 13.56 1.30
N GLY A 71 9.54 14.56 1.40
CA GLY A 71 9.47 15.63 2.39
C GLY A 71 8.35 16.63 2.09
N ALA A 72 8.04 17.50 3.05
CA ALA A 72 7.03 18.56 2.90
C ALA A 72 7.39 19.58 1.81
N ASP A 73 8.68 19.72 1.48
CA ASP A 73 9.20 20.54 0.39
C ASP A 73 9.15 19.83 -0.98
N GLY A 74 8.62 18.60 -1.03
CA GLY A 74 8.55 17.78 -2.23
C GLY A 74 9.85 17.05 -2.56
N SER A 75 10.92 17.21 -1.77
CA SER A 75 12.18 16.51 -1.99
C SER A 75 12.07 15.02 -1.64
N GLY A 76 12.61 14.16 -2.51
CA GLY A 76 12.59 12.72 -2.34
C GLY A 76 13.90 12.17 -1.79
N SER A 77 13.84 11.30 -0.78
CA SER A 77 15.04 10.67 -0.21
C SER A 77 14.80 9.24 0.25
N PHE A 78 15.87 8.45 0.27
CA PHE A 78 15.84 7.11 0.86
C PHE A 78 16.09 7.17 2.37
N ALA A 79 15.20 6.56 3.13
CA ALA A 79 15.34 6.36 4.57
C ALA A 79 15.45 4.86 4.90
N GLU A 80 16.08 4.52 6.02
CA GLU A 80 16.04 3.15 6.51
C GLU A 80 14.62 2.76 6.93
N THR A 81 14.23 1.51 6.71
CA THR A 81 12.94 1.02 7.20
C THR A 81 12.87 1.04 8.73
N SER A 82 11.72 1.39 9.30
CA SER A 82 11.52 1.45 10.75
C SER A 82 11.38 0.05 11.37
N GLU A 83 11.55 -0.05 12.69
CA GLU A 83 11.27 -1.28 13.42
C GLU A 83 9.76 -1.61 13.36
N PRO A 84 9.37 -2.82 12.90
CA PRO A 84 7.98 -3.22 12.89
C PRO A 84 7.54 -3.75 14.26
N ARG A 85 6.23 -3.77 14.50
CA ARG A 85 5.64 -4.63 15.54
C ARG A 85 5.20 -5.97 14.94
N ALA A 86 5.23 -7.01 15.76
CA ALA A 86 4.57 -8.26 15.41
C ALA A 86 3.05 -8.03 15.36
N LEU A 87 2.38 -8.64 14.39
CA LEU A 87 0.93 -8.72 14.35
C LEU A 87 0.42 -9.58 15.50
N GLU A 88 -0.67 -9.16 16.11
CA GLU A 88 -1.46 -10.00 16.99
C GLU A 88 -2.34 -10.93 16.14
N GLU A 89 -2.68 -12.10 16.67
CA GLU A 89 -3.45 -13.12 15.93
C GLU A 89 -4.80 -12.56 15.44
N GLY A 90 -5.47 -11.76 16.27
CA GLY A 90 -6.75 -11.12 15.93
C GLY A 90 -6.68 -10.14 14.76
N GLU A 91 -5.50 -9.62 14.42
CA GLU A 91 -5.32 -8.62 13.35
C GLU A 91 -5.18 -9.27 11.96
N ILE A 92 -4.77 -10.54 11.90
CA ILE A 92 -4.51 -11.26 10.64
C ILE A 92 -5.78 -11.33 9.78
N GLN A 93 -6.91 -11.60 10.42
CA GLN A 93 -8.21 -11.63 9.74
C GLN A 93 -8.55 -10.26 9.13
N GLY A 94 -8.21 -9.16 9.81
CA GLY A 94 -8.36 -7.81 9.28
C GLY A 94 -7.60 -7.62 7.96
N ILE A 95 -6.34 -8.03 7.91
CA ILE A 95 -5.51 -7.95 6.69
C ILE A 95 -6.11 -8.80 5.56
N ALA A 96 -6.55 -10.02 5.85
CA ALA A 96 -7.22 -10.85 4.85
C ALA A 96 -8.50 -10.20 4.31
N GLN A 97 -9.26 -9.51 5.17
CA GLN A 97 -10.43 -8.73 4.76
C GLN A 97 -10.03 -7.52 3.90
N ASP A 98 -8.92 -6.85 4.20
CA ASP A 98 -8.42 -5.73 3.39
C ASP A 98 -8.10 -6.17 1.96
N PHE A 99 -7.37 -7.30 1.79
CA PHE A 99 -7.10 -7.87 0.47
C PHE A 99 -8.38 -8.28 -0.26
N ARG A 100 -9.35 -8.89 0.44
CA ARG A 100 -10.65 -9.25 -0.14
C ARG A 100 -11.38 -8.00 -0.67
N ARG A 101 -11.45 -6.93 0.12
CA ARG A 101 -12.12 -5.69 -0.30
C ARG A 101 -11.40 -5.03 -1.48
N ALA A 102 -10.07 -4.98 -1.46
CA ALA A 102 -9.29 -4.44 -2.57
C ALA A 102 -9.46 -5.26 -3.86
N ALA A 103 -9.42 -6.59 -3.78
CA ALA A 103 -9.66 -7.46 -4.93
C ALA A 103 -11.08 -7.29 -5.51
N LYS A 104 -12.08 -7.17 -4.65
CA LYS A 104 -13.46 -6.88 -5.07
C LYS A 104 -13.56 -5.53 -5.79
N ALA A 105 -12.97 -4.48 -5.21
CA ALA A 105 -12.93 -3.16 -5.81
C ALA A 105 -12.19 -3.13 -7.15
N ALA A 106 -11.13 -3.95 -7.29
CA ALA A 106 -10.38 -4.11 -8.54
C ALA A 106 -11.22 -4.66 -9.70
N ILE A 107 -12.24 -5.47 -9.40
CA ILE A 107 -13.07 -6.14 -10.40
C ILE A 107 -14.33 -5.31 -10.68
N GLU A 108 -14.94 -4.77 -9.63
CA GLU A 108 -16.26 -4.13 -9.72
C GLU A 108 -16.19 -2.66 -10.13
N VAL A 109 -15.09 -1.98 -9.79
CA VAL A 109 -14.99 -0.51 -9.90
C VAL A 109 -13.81 -0.08 -10.74
N ALA A 110 -12.65 -0.71 -10.52
CA ALA A 110 -11.42 -0.35 -11.20
C ALA A 110 -11.41 -0.79 -12.64
#